data_AF-A0A6A9SLM0-F1
#
_entry.id   AF-A0A6A9SLM0-F1
#
_cell.length_a   1.000
_cell.length_b   1.000
_cell.length_c   1.000
_cell.angle_alpha   90.00
_cell.angle_beta   90.00
_cell.angle_gamma   90.00
#
_symmetry.space_group_name_H-M   'P 1'
#
loop_
_entity.id
_entity.type
_entity.pdbx_description
1 polymer ?
#
loop_
_entity_poly.entity_id
_entity_poly.type
_entity_poly.pdbx_seq_one_letter_code
_entity_poly.pdbx_strand_id
1 'polypeptide(L)'
;MRKIAETGFSVLQVNFPDSFIDRLVQEAAGSPLLMQLLCYSACIQNDIVEPRDEMEEIQITEQDKRDVFREAIQWGGYSDVVERIYQGAVTRGEDRVQYVLQTGGEGDYYECCLRAIADNPPKFAFSHRELYNRVKDICSGKHPKINQIAMFCEKMRDLTEDERPDTSLVDWDEDEEMLNISEPGLLFNIRWAIRLGIHGEET
;
A
#
# COMPACT_ATOMS: atom_id res chain seq x y z
N MET A 1 11.42 -14.49 -5.94
CA MET A 1 10.37 -13.60 -6.48
C MET A 1 10.34 -13.59 -8.00
N ARG A 2 11.34 -13.04 -8.70
CA ARG A 2 11.37 -12.94 -10.18
C ARG A 2 11.00 -14.22 -10.93
N LYS A 3 11.46 -15.38 -10.46
CA LYS A 3 11.17 -16.68 -11.09
C LYS A 3 9.67 -17.01 -11.21
N ILE A 4 8.83 -16.49 -10.32
CA ILE A 4 7.36 -16.65 -10.39
C ILE A 4 6.83 -15.99 -11.67
N ALA A 5 7.19 -14.72 -11.90
CA ALA A 5 6.81 -13.98 -13.10
C ALA A 5 7.34 -14.66 -14.37
N GLU A 6 8.65 -14.93 -14.42
CA GLU A 6 9.29 -15.53 -15.60
C GLU A 6 8.65 -16.86 -15.99
N THR A 7 8.33 -17.71 -15.00
CA THR A 7 7.71 -19.00 -15.26
C THR A 7 6.28 -18.83 -15.78
N GLY A 8 5.49 -17.95 -15.17
CA GLY A 8 4.11 -17.70 -15.60
C GLY A 8 4.02 -17.06 -16.98
N PHE A 9 4.78 -16.00 -17.22
CA PHE A 9 4.78 -15.28 -18.49
C PHE A 9 5.33 -16.12 -19.64
N SER A 10 6.34 -16.95 -19.39
CA SER A 10 6.83 -17.91 -20.40
C SER A 10 5.77 -18.94 -20.80
N VAL A 11 4.91 -19.40 -19.87
CA VAL A 11 3.80 -20.31 -20.18
C VAL A 11 2.75 -19.61 -21.05
N LEU A 12 2.55 -18.30 -20.83
CA LEU A 12 1.61 -17.47 -21.58
C LEU A 12 2.17 -16.96 -22.92
N GLN A 13 3.43 -17.29 -23.27
CA GLN A 13 4.11 -16.78 -24.47
C GLN A 13 4.14 -15.24 -24.53
N VAL A 14 4.37 -14.59 -23.38
CA VAL A 14 4.50 -13.13 -23.30
C VAL A 14 5.80 -12.75 -22.61
N ASN A 15 6.40 -11.65 -23.06
CA ASN A 15 7.59 -11.07 -22.46
C ASN A 15 7.29 -9.64 -22.00
N PHE A 16 7.39 -9.41 -20.69
CA PHE A 16 7.27 -8.07 -20.11
C PHE A 16 8.67 -7.47 -19.93
N PRO A 17 8.82 -6.13 -19.99
CA PRO A 17 10.12 -5.50 -19.77
C PRO A 17 10.72 -5.85 -18.41
N ASP A 18 12.02 -6.14 -18.36
CA ASP A 18 12.73 -6.49 -17.13
C ASP A 18 12.53 -5.48 -15.99
N SER A 19 12.49 -4.19 -16.33
CA SER A 19 12.27 -3.09 -15.39
C SER A 19 10.87 -3.13 -14.77
N PHE A 20 9.87 -3.64 -15.49
CA PHE A 20 8.54 -3.85 -14.95
C PHE A 20 8.51 -5.07 -14.02
N ILE A 21 9.16 -6.17 -14.40
CA ILE A 21 9.27 -7.36 -13.54
C ILE A 21 10.01 -7.01 -12.23
N ASP A 22 11.10 -6.25 -12.29
CA ASP A 22 11.80 -5.75 -11.10
C ASP A 22 10.88 -4.92 -10.20
N ARG A 23 10.01 -4.10 -10.80
CA ARG A 23 9.03 -3.34 -10.05
C ARG A 23 8.01 -4.25 -9.36
N LEU A 24 7.48 -5.27 -10.03
CA LEU A 24 6.58 -6.25 -9.41
C LEU A 24 7.27 -6.97 -8.25
N VAL A 25 8.54 -7.36 -8.43
CA VAL A 25 9.34 -8.01 -7.38
C VAL A 25 9.52 -7.10 -6.17
N GLN A 26 9.80 -5.82 -6.39
CA GLN A 26 9.95 -4.84 -5.32
C GLN A 26 8.64 -4.66 -4.54
N GLU A 27 7.52 -4.48 -5.23
CA GLU A 27 6.22 -4.25 -4.60
C GLU A 27 5.62 -5.53 -3.98
N ALA A 28 6.00 -6.72 -4.45
CA ALA A 28 5.63 -7.99 -3.83
C ALA A 28 6.24 -8.18 -2.43
N ALA A 29 7.28 -7.40 -2.08
CA ALA A 29 7.89 -7.38 -0.75
C ALA A 29 8.24 -8.78 -0.20
N GLY A 30 8.66 -9.70 -1.08
CA GLY A 30 9.02 -11.08 -0.72
C GLY A 30 7.85 -12.07 -0.61
N SER A 31 6.60 -11.64 -0.78
CA SER A 31 5.40 -12.49 -0.72
C SER A 31 5.12 -13.19 -2.05
N PRO A 32 5.20 -14.55 -2.11
CA PRO A 32 4.86 -15.30 -3.33
C PRO A 32 3.41 -15.06 -3.78
N LEU A 33 2.47 -14.98 -2.83
CA LEU A 33 1.05 -14.76 -3.12
C LEU A 33 0.82 -13.38 -3.74
N LEU A 34 1.40 -12.33 -3.15
CA LEU A 34 1.30 -10.99 -3.71
C LEU A 34 1.97 -10.88 -5.08
N MET A 35 3.11 -11.55 -5.29
CA MET A 35 3.74 -11.61 -6.61
C MET A 35 2.85 -12.27 -7.65
N GLN A 36 2.20 -13.38 -7.30
CA GLN A 36 1.25 -14.05 -8.19
C GLN A 36 0.07 -13.13 -8.51
N LEU A 37 -0.47 -12.44 -7.52
CA LEU A 37 -1.52 -11.45 -7.69
C LEU A 37 -1.10 -10.34 -8.66
N LEU A 38 0.07 -9.76 -8.45
CA LEU A 38 0.63 -8.72 -9.31
C LEU A 38 0.84 -9.20 -10.75
N CYS A 39 1.33 -10.43 -10.94
CA CYS A 39 1.47 -11.02 -12.27
C CYS A 39 0.09 -11.23 -12.92
N TYR A 40 -0.88 -11.72 -12.16
CA TYR A 40 -2.24 -11.89 -12.64
C TYR A 40 -2.87 -10.56 -13.05
N SER A 41 -2.77 -9.52 -12.21
CA SER A 41 -3.23 -8.17 -12.52
C SER A 41 -2.54 -7.59 -13.76
N ALA A 42 -1.25 -7.86 -13.96
CA ALA A 42 -0.55 -7.48 -15.18
C ALA A 42 -1.13 -8.18 -16.42
N CYS A 43 -1.44 -9.47 -16.33
CA CYS A 43 -2.07 -10.21 -17.40
C CYS A 43 -3.48 -9.69 -17.73
N ILE A 44 -4.32 -9.47 -16.71
CA ILE A 44 -5.68 -8.96 -16.90
C ILE A 44 -5.67 -7.57 -17.56
N GLN A 45 -4.83 -6.66 -17.08
CA GLN A 45 -4.73 -5.30 -17.63
C GLN A 45 -4.15 -5.23 -19.06
N ASN A 46 -3.55 -6.32 -19.55
CA ASN A 46 -3.02 -6.43 -20.91
C ASN A 46 -3.80 -7.43 -21.78
N ASP A 47 -5.02 -7.80 -21.38
CA ASP A 47 -5.89 -8.75 -22.10
C ASP A 47 -5.19 -10.10 -22.40
N ILE A 48 -4.42 -10.60 -21.44
CA ILE A 48 -3.71 -11.88 -21.49
C ILE A 48 -4.47 -12.90 -20.63
N VAL A 49 -5.50 -13.51 -21.21
CA VAL A 49 -6.34 -14.54 -20.54
C VAL A 49 -5.98 -15.97 -20.92
N GLU A 50 -5.17 -16.14 -21.97
CA GLU A 50 -4.69 -17.42 -22.49
C GLU A 50 -3.31 -17.25 -23.12
N PRO A 51 -2.54 -18.35 -23.34
CA PRO A 51 -1.26 -18.26 -24.04
C PRO A 51 -1.40 -17.71 -25.45
N ARG A 52 -0.43 -16.91 -25.89
CA ARG A 52 -0.33 -16.46 -27.28
C ARG A 52 0.22 -17.59 -28.18
N ASP A 53 -0.09 -17.50 -29.48
CA ASP A 53 0.42 -18.46 -30.49
C ASP A 53 1.94 -18.35 -30.66
N GLU A 54 2.48 -17.14 -30.56
CA GLU A 54 3.90 -16.81 -30.65
C GLU A 54 4.30 -15.88 -29.50
N MET A 55 5.59 -15.84 -29.17
CA MET A 55 6.11 -14.96 -28.12
C MET A 55 5.81 -13.49 -28.44
N GLU A 56 5.01 -12.84 -27.59
CA GLU A 56 4.62 -11.43 -27.72
C GLU A 56 5.40 -10.53 -26.75
N GLU A 57 6.00 -9.47 -27.27
CA GLU A 57 6.67 -8.44 -26.46
C GLU A 57 5.66 -7.38 -25.99
N ILE A 58 5.39 -7.35 -24.69
CA ILE A 58 4.42 -6.42 -24.09
C ILE A 58 5.09 -5.06 -23.84
N GLN A 59 4.43 -3.99 -24.28
CA GLN A 59 4.85 -2.62 -23.98
C GLN A 59 4.15 -2.13 -22.72
N ILE A 60 4.91 -1.50 -21.81
CA ILE A 60 4.39 -1.01 -20.53
C ILE A 60 4.78 0.45 -20.33
N THR A 61 3.78 1.32 -20.32
CA THR A 61 3.89 2.74 -19.95
C THR A 61 3.80 2.92 -18.43
N GLU A 62 4.09 4.12 -17.94
CA GLU A 62 3.87 4.43 -16.51
C GLU A 62 2.39 4.38 -16.12
N GLN A 63 1.48 4.67 -17.04
CA GLN A 63 0.05 4.58 -16.78
C GLN A 63 -0.38 3.12 -16.62
N ASP A 64 0.08 2.23 -17.51
CA ASP A 64 -0.20 0.79 -17.42
C ASP A 64 0.28 0.20 -16.08
N LYS A 65 1.45 0.64 -15.58
CA LYS A 65 1.93 0.23 -14.24
C LYS A 65 0.95 0.63 -13.14
N ARG A 66 0.43 1.85 -13.20
CA ARG A 66 -0.55 2.34 -12.21
C ARG A 66 -1.85 1.55 -12.30
N ASP A 67 -2.28 1.19 -13.49
CA ASP A 67 -3.51 0.42 -13.71
C ASP A 67 -3.36 -1.03 -13.25
N VAL A 68 -2.18 -1.65 -13.44
CA VAL A 68 -1.85 -2.96 -12.83
C VAL A 68 -1.91 -2.92 -11.30
N PHE A 69 -1.39 -1.88 -10.66
CA PHE A 69 -1.46 -1.78 -9.20
C PHE A 69 -2.87 -1.45 -8.70
N ARG A 70 -3.64 -0.67 -9.47
CA ARG A 70 -5.07 -0.44 -9.20
C ARG A 70 -5.85 -1.75 -9.26
N GLU A 71 -5.62 -2.56 -10.29
CA GLU A 71 -6.21 -3.89 -10.44
C GLU A 71 -5.83 -4.79 -9.26
N ALA A 72 -4.55 -4.81 -8.87
CA ALA A 72 -4.07 -5.62 -7.76
C ALA A 72 -4.66 -5.20 -6.40
N ILE A 73 -4.98 -3.92 -6.19
CA ILE A 73 -5.71 -3.46 -5.00
C ILE A 73 -7.09 -4.13 -4.95
N GLN A 74 -7.83 -4.13 -6.07
CA GLN A 74 -9.17 -4.71 -6.13
C GLN A 74 -9.17 -6.20 -5.77
N TRP A 75 -8.19 -6.95 -6.29
CA TRP A 75 -8.04 -8.37 -5.95
C TRP A 75 -7.43 -8.63 -4.58
N GLY A 76 -6.66 -7.69 -4.05
CA GLY A 76 -5.96 -7.83 -2.77
C GLY A 76 -6.90 -7.90 -1.58
N GLY A 77 -8.12 -7.36 -1.69
CA GLY A 77 -9.18 -7.55 -0.70
C GLY A 77 -8.96 -6.83 0.63
N TYR A 78 -8.20 -5.73 0.64
CA TYR A 78 -7.94 -4.89 1.82
C TYR A 78 -8.43 -3.44 1.66
N SER A 79 -9.17 -3.12 0.59
CA SER A 79 -9.65 -1.75 0.34
C SER A 79 -10.50 -1.22 1.49
N ASP A 80 -11.38 -2.06 2.04
CA ASP A 80 -12.20 -1.80 3.23
C ASP A 80 -11.35 -1.48 4.46
N VAL A 81 -10.30 -2.27 4.71
CA VAL A 81 -9.37 -2.06 5.83
C VAL A 81 -8.61 -0.73 5.67
N VAL A 82 -8.10 -0.45 4.46
CA VAL A 82 -7.40 0.82 4.19
C VAL A 82 -8.32 2.01 4.33
N GLU A 83 -9.55 1.91 3.83
CA GLU A 83 -10.57 2.94 3.98
C GLU A 83 -10.90 3.17 5.46
N ARG A 84 -11.06 2.10 6.24
CA ARG A 84 -11.32 2.19 7.68
C ARG A 84 -10.20 2.90 8.44
N ILE A 85 -8.93 2.59 8.13
CA ILE A 85 -7.77 3.26 8.72
C ILE A 85 -7.73 4.73 8.28
N TYR A 86 -8.00 5.03 7.01
CA TYR A 86 -8.02 6.40 6.49
C TYR A 86 -9.10 7.26 7.17
N GLN A 87 -10.32 6.73 7.28
CA GLN A 87 -11.40 7.36 8.03
C GLN A 87 -11.03 7.55 9.50
N GLY A 88 -10.24 6.64 10.08
CA GLY A 88 -9.72 6.69 11.44
C GLY A 88 -10.78 6.51 12.53
N ALA A 89 -10.36 6.66 13.79
CA ALA A 89 -11.26 6.57 14.93
C ALA A 89 -12.26 7.74 15.00
N VAL A 90 -13.52 7.45 15.37
CA VAL A 90 -14.59 8.45 15.46
C VAL A 90 -14.21 9.56 16.44
N THR A 91 -14.26 10.82 15.99
CA THR A 91 -14.03 11.99 16.84
C THR A 91 -15.35 12.45 17.48
N ARG A 92 -15.31 12.85 18.75
CA ARG A 92 -16.45 13.46 19.43
C ARG A 92 -16.26 14.97 19.46
N GLY A 93 -16.97 15.69 18.60
CA GLY A 93 -17.20 17.14 18.72
C GLY A 93 -16.31 18.04 17.87
N GLU A 94 -15.02 17.74 17.71
CA GLU A 94 -14.10 18.57 16.92
C GLU A 94 -13.55 17.83 15.69
N ASP A 95 -13.48 18.57 14.57
CA ASP A 95 -12.81 18.13 13.36
C ASP A 95 -11.31 17.97 13.61
N ARG A 96 -10.70 17.00 12.91
CA ARG A 96 -9.26 16.76 13.03
C ARG A 96 -8.48 17.91 12.41
N VAL A 97 -7.41 18.31 13.09
CA VAL A 97 -6.45 19.30 12.59
C VAL A 97 -5.87 18.84 11.25
N GLN A 98 -5.93 19.72 10.26
CA GLN A 98 -5.37 19.53 8.93
C GLN A 98 -3.93 20.07 8.86
N TYR A 99 -3.08 19.39 8.09
CA TYR A 99 -1.67 19.72 7.88
C TYR A 99 -1.41 19.85 6.37
N VAL A 100 -0.69 20.90 5.99
CA VAL A 100 -0.30 21.12 4.59
C VAL A 100 0.73 20.07 4.18
N LEU A 101 0.56 19.45 3.01
CA LEU A 101 1.44 18.40 2.51
C LEU A 101 2.49 18.97 1.52
N GLN A 102 3.66 18.35 1.43
CA GLN A 102 4.71 18.73 0.47
C GLN A 102 4.25 18.63 -0.99
N THR A 103 3.34 17.70 -1.28
CA THR A 103 2.75 17.50 -2.60
C THR A 103 1.66 18.53 -2.94
N GLY A 104 1.38 19.47 -2.03
CA GLY A 104 0.19 20.30 -2.06
C GLY A 104 -1.01 19.59 -1.45
N GLY A 105 -2.07 20.37 -1.18
CA GLY A 105 -3.24 19.91 -0.43
C GLY A 105 -3.02 19.89 1.08
N GLU A 106 -4.03 19.37 1.78
CA GLU A 106 -4.04 19.24 3.23
C GLU A 106 -4.54 17.84 3.59
N GLY A 107 -4.08 17.31 4.72
CA GLY A 107 -4.55 16.04 5.27
C GLY A 107 -4.43 16.02 6.79
N ASP A 108 -5.25 15.19 7.44
CA ASP A 108 -5.17 15.01 8.89
C ASP A 108 -3.96 14.12 9.29
N TYR A 109 -3.83 13.82 10.58
CA TYR A 109 -2.72 12.99 11.05
C TYR A 109 -2.81 11.52 10.58
N TYR A 110 -4.00 10.97 10.29
CA TYR A 110 -4.12 9.63 9.70
C TYR A 110 -3.60 9.63 8.27
N GLU A 111 -4.03 10.59 7.46
CA GLU A 111 -3.55 10.73 6.09
C GLU A 111 -2.03 10.95 6.06
N CYS A 112 -1.50 11.81 6.93
CA CYS A 112 -0.05 12.02 7.04
C CYS A 112 0.70 10.73 7.37
N CYS A 113 0.20 9.92 8.32
CA CYS A 113 0.81 8.63 8.69
C CYS A 113 0.71 7.60 7.57
N LEU A 114 -0.44 7.49 6.91
CA LEU A 114 -0.63 6.59 5.77
C LEU A 114 0.28 6.97 4.58
N ARG A 115 0.44 8.26 4.29
CA ARG A 115 1.41 8.76 3.31
C ARG A 115 2.85 8.42 3.70
N ALA A 116 3.19 8.54 4.98
CA ALA A 116 4.51 8.18 5.49
C ALA A 116 4.79 6.66 5.41
N ILE A 117 3.79 5.80 5.63
CA ILE A 117 3.88 4.34 5.43
C ILE A 117 3.99 4.03 3.93
N ALA A 118 3.22 4.73 3.10
CA ALA A 118 3.18 4.57 1.65
C ALA A 118 4.51 4.96 0.97
N ASP A 119 5.36 5.76 1.62
CA ASP A 119 6.60 6.25 1.06
C ASP A 119 7.70 5.16 0.91
N ASN A 120 8.69 5.41 0.05
CA ASN A 120 9.82 4.52 -0.16
C ASN A 120 10.93 4.70 0.89
N PRO A 121 11.69 3.65 1.22
CA PRO A 121 11.45 2.25 0.85
C PRO A 121 10.22 1.66 1.58
N PRO A 122 9.54 0.65 1.00
CA PRO A 122 8.53 -0.12 1.74
C PRO A 122 9.17 -0.78 2.95
N LYS A 123 8.46 -0.77 4.09
CA LYS A 123 8.85 -1.46 5.31
C LYS A 123 7.63 -2.08 5.96
N PHE A 124 7.85 -3.22 6.57
CA PHE A 124 6.87 -3.92 7.40
C PHE A 124 6.88 -3.44 8.84
N ALA A 125 8.01 -2.88 9.30
CA ALA A 125 8.18 -2.44 10.68
C ALA A 125 8.67 -0.99 10.71
N PHE A 126 8.09 -0.21 11.61
CA PHE A 126 8.45 1.18 11.86
C PHE A 126 8.59 1.40 13.36
N SER A 127 9.78 1.83 13.80
CA SER A 127 9.88 2.46 15.12
C SER A 127 9.08 3.76 15.11
N HIS A 128 8.53 4.14 16.26
CA HIS A 128 7.79 5.40 16.42
C HIS A 128 8.56 6.61 15.91
N ARG A 129 9.85 6.70 16.26
CA ARG A 129 10.72 7.78 15.81
C ARG A 129 10.92 7.78 14.30
N GLU A 130 11.04 6.60 13.70
CA GLU A 130 11.15 6.49 12.24
C GLU A 130 9.88 7.00 11.56
N LEU A 131 8.71 6.50 11.97
CA LEU A 131 7.43 6.92 11.39
C LEU A 131 7.22 8.43 11.57
N TYR A 132 7.54 8.96 12.75
CA TYR A 132 7.50 10.40 13.02
C TYR A 132 8.37 11.21 12.04
N ASN A 133 9.61 10.77 11.79
CA ASN A 133 10.48 11.45 10.84
C ASN A 133 9.91 11.41 9.42
N ARG A 134 9.38 10.26 8.99
CA ARG A 134 8.73 10.15 7.67
C ARG A 134 7.52 11.08 7.57
N VAL A 135 6.68 11.16 8.60
CA VAL A 135 5.54 12.09 8.63
C VAL A 135 6.01 13.55 8.52
N LYS A 136 7.08 13.91 9.21
CA LYS A 136 7.66 15.25 9.10
C LYS A 136 8.10 15.57 7.67
N ASP A 137 8.66 14.60 6.96
CA ASP A 137 9.08 14.76 5.57
C ASP A 137 7.89 14.84 4.58
N ILE A 138 6.71 14.34 4.96
CA ILE A 138 5.46 14.47 4.19
C ILE A 138 4.82 15.87 4.33
N CYS A 139 4.98 16.53 5.48
CA CYS A 139 4.33 17.81 5.77
C CYS A 139 5.16 19.03 5.33
N SER A 140 4.47 20.09 4.91
CA SER A 140 5.05 21.42 4.67
C SER A 140 4.87 22.32 5.89
N GLY A 141 5.91 22.37 6.73
CA GLY A 141 5.94 23.21 7.92
C GLY A 141 5.37 22.52 9.15
N LYS A 142 4.14 22.86 9.57
CA LYS A 142 3.51 22.20 10.72
C LYS A 142 3.24 20.73 10.39
N HIS A 143 3.52 19.86 11.34
CA HIS A 143 3.31 18.42 11.22
C HIS A 143 2.62 17.88 12.48
N PRO A 144 2.01 16.69 12.41
CA PRO A 144 1.51 15.99 13.59
C PRO A 144 2.57 15.88 14.69
N LYS A 145 2.12 15.95 15.94
CA LYS A 145 2.97 15.78 17.12
C LYS A 145 3.29 14.30 17.31
N ILE A 146 4.40 14.03 17.99
CA ILE A 146 4.88 12.66 18.26
C ILE A 146 3.82 11.78 18.96
N ASN A 147 3.03 12.34 19.88
CA ASN A 147 1.94 11.62 20.55
C ASN A 147 0.76 11.30 19.62
N GLN A 148 0.51 12.10 18.57
CA GLN A 148 -0.50 11.77 17.56
C GLN A 148 -0.05 10.58 16.70
N ILE A 149 1.26 10.41 16.48
CA ILE A 149 1.80 9.25 15.77
C ILE A 149 1.64 7.97 16.60
N ALA A 150 1.92 8.03 17.91
CA ALA A 150 1.72 6.88 18.81
C ALA A 150 0.25 6.47 18.85
N MET A 151 -0.64 7.47 18.98
CA MET A 151 -2.09 7.26 18.94
C MET A 151 -2.56 6.70 17.59
N PHE A 152 -1.95 7.13 16.47
CA PHE A 152 -2.22 6.52 15.17
C PHE A 152 -1.86 5.03 15.16
N CYS A 153 -0.67 4.65 15.64
CA CYS A 153 -0.26 3.24 15.66
C CYS A 153 -1.21 2.36 16.49
N GLU A 154 -1.54 2.81 17.70
CA GLU A 154 -2.49 2.13 18.59
C GLU A 154 -3.86 1.97 17.92
N LYS A 155 -4.40 3.06 17.35
CA LYS A 155 -5.72 3.02 16.69
C LYS A 155 -5.68 2.24 15.39
N MET A 156 -4.59 2.24 14.64
CA MET A 156 -4.46 1.44 13.43
C MET A 156 -4.59 -0.04 13.74
N ARG A 157 -3.89 -0.53 14.79
CA ARG A 157 -4.05 -1.90 15.31
C ARG A 157 -5.53 -2.19 15.64
N ASP A 158 -6.13 -1.35 16.48
CA ASP A 158 -7.53 -1.54 16.93
C ASP A 158 -8.50 -1.56 15.72
N LEU A 159 -8.36 -0.61 14.79
CA LEU A 159 -9.21 -0.50 13.60
C LEU A 159 -9.07 -1.72 12.69
N THR A 160 -7.85 -2.25 12.53
CA THR A 160 -7.65 -3.45 11.70
C THR A 160 -8.22 -4.71 12.36
N GLU A 161 -8.15 -4.82 13.68
CA GLU A 161 -8.74 -5.94 14.42
C GLU A 161 -10.27 -5.88 14.40
N ASP A 162 -10.86 -4.68 14.52
CA ASP A 162 -12.31 -4.47 14.40
C ASP A 162 -12.81 -4.84 13.00
N GLU A 163 -12.08 -4.46 11.95
CA GLU A 163 -12.49 -4.68 10.55
C GLU A 163 -12.26 -6.14 10.12
N ARG A 164 -11.15 -6.75 10.56
CA ARG A 164 -10.78 -8.14 10.24
C ARG A 164 -10.34 -8.91 11.50
N PRO A 165 -11.30 -9.32 12.34
CA PRO A 165 -11.01 -10.07 13.56
C PRO A 165 -10.19 -11.34 13.29
N ASP A 166 -9.30 -11.69 14.22
CA ASP A 166 -8.47 -12.91 14.19
C ASP A 166 -7.44 -13.01 13.04
N THR A 167 -7.21 -11.94 12.28
CA THR A 167 -6.27 -11.94 11.14
C THR A 167 -4.89 -11.33 11.43
N SER A 168 -4.75 -10.61 12.56
CA SER A 168 -3.49 -9.98 13.02
C SER A 168 -2.75 -9.24 11.90
N LEU A 169 -3.42 -8.27 11.27
CA LEU A 169 -2.87 -7.53 10.13
C LEU A 169 -1.82 -6.50 10.56
N VAL A 170 -2.03 -5.86 11.71
CA VAL A 170 -1.18 -4.83 12.28
C VAL A 170 -0.99 -5.11 13.76
N ASP A 171 0.23 -4.92 14.23
CA ASP A 171 0.58 -4.97 15.63
C ASP A 171 1.28 -3.68 16.06
N TRP A 172 1.03 -3.27 17.30
CA TRP A 172 1.68 -2.12 17.92
C TRP A 172 2.23 -2.56 19.27
N ASP A 173 3.56 -2.71 19.30
CA ASP A 173 4.29 -3.00 20.53
C ASP A 173 4.51 -1.68 21.28
N GLU A 174 3.81 -1.53 22.41
CA GLU A 174 3.87 -0.34 23.26
C GLU A 174 5.19 -0.22 24.01
N ASP A 175 5.85 -1.34 24.34
CA ASP A 175 7.11 -1.36 25.08
C ASP A 175 8.30 -1.06 24.16
N GLU A 176 8.30 -1.61 22.94
CA GLU A 176 9.32 -1.35 21.92
C GLU A 176 9.03 -0.13 21.04
N GLU A 177 7.84 0.46 21.18
CA GLU A 177 7.32 1.54 20.33
C GLU A 177 7.43 1.20 18.83
N MET A 178 7.01 -0.02 18.46
CA MET A 178 7.19 -0.58 17.12
C MET A 178 5.85 -0.93 16.47
N LEU A 179 5.57 -0.31 15.31
CA LEU A 179 4.44 -0.64 14.45
C LEU A 179 4.87 -1.71 13.46
N ASN A 180 4.20 -2.85 13.48
CA ASN A 180 4.39 -3.95 12.54
C ASN A 180 3.14 -4.11 11.67
N ILE A 181 3.31 -4.06 10.36
CA ILE A 181 2.30 -4.46 9.37
C ILE A 181 2.69 -5.88 8.96
N SER A 182 1.94 -6.87 9.43
CA SER A 182 2.31 -8.28 9.30
C SER A 182 2.01 -8.85 7.91
N GLU A 183 1.05 -8.26 7.21
CA GLU A 183 0.52 -8.80 5.96
C GLU A 183 1.01 -7.98 4.72
N PRO A 184 1.75 -8.61 3.78
CA PRO A 184 2.24 -7.96 2.56
C PRO A 184 1.19 -7.36 1.66
N GLY A 185 0.04 -8.02 1.49
CA GLY A 185 -1.10 -7.49 0.75
C GLY A 185 -1.65 -6.20 1.36
N LEU A 186 -1.78 -6.10 2.69
CA LEU A 186 -2.21 -4.88 3.37
C LEU A 186 -1.20 -3.75 3.13
N LEU A 187 0.10 -4.00 3.33
CA LEU A 187 1.14 -2.99 3.08
C LEU A 187 1.09 -2.50 1.61
N PHE A 188 0.94 -3.42 0.67
CA PHE A 188 0.79 -3.09 -0.75
C PHE A 188 -0.45 -2.22 -0.99
N ASN A 189 -1.59 -2.59 -0.42
CA ASN A 189 -2.84 -1.86 -0.56
C ASN A 189 -2.74 -0.44 0.02
N ILE A 190 -2.20 -0.27 1.23
CA ILE A 190 -1.94 1.05 1.82
C ILE A 190 -1.07 1.89 0.87
N ARG A 191 0.06 1.34 0.41
CA ARG A 191 1.00 2.08 -0.44
C ARG A 191 0.34 2.59 -1.70
N TRP A 192 -0.37 1.73 -2.42
CA TRP A 192 -0.89 2.09 -3.73
C TRP A 192 -2.24 2.78 -3.69
N ALA A 193 -3.11 2.48 -2.72
CA ALA A 193 -4.33 3.26 -2.51
C ALA A 193 -3.98 4.73 -2.23
N ILE A 194 -2.97 4.99 -1.39
CA ILE A 194 -2.51 6.34 -1.08
C ILE A 194 -1.85 7.02 -2.29
N ARG A 195 -0.97 6.33 -3.01
CA ARG A 195 -0.28 6.89 -4.20
C ARG A 195 -1.18 7.12 -5.41
N LEU A 196 -2.26 6.35 -5.51
CA LEU A 196 -3.22 6.45 -6.62
C LEU A 196 -4.43 7.34 -6.28
N GLY A 197 -4.59 7.77 -5.02
CA GLY A 197 -5.74 8.56 -4.60
C GLY A 197 -7.03 7.74 -4.44
N ILE A 198 -6.94 6.42 -4.24
CA ILE A 198 -8.07 5.50 -4.15
C ILE A 198 -8.46 5.31 -2.67
N HIS A 199 -8.68 6.41 -1.98
CA HIS A 199 -9.05 6.41 -0.56
C HIS A 199 -10.03 7.56 -0.33
N GLY A 200 -11.21 7.24 0.19
CA GLY A 200 -12.23 8.25 0.49
C GLY A 200 -13.04 8.78 -0.71
N GLU A 201 -13.13 8.04 -1.82
CA GLU A 201 -14.19 8.27 -2.81
C GLU A 201 -15.40 7.41 -2.44
N GLU A 202 -16.53 8.04 -2.13
CA GLU A 202 -17.83 7.36 -2.05
C GLU A 202 -18.10 6.65 -3.38
N THR A 203 -18.23 5.32 -3.36
CA THR A 203 -19.02 4.61 -4.39
C THR A 203 -20.47 5.02 -4.32
#